data_AF-A0A1L5KF87-F1
#
_entry.id   AF-A0A1L5KF87-F1
#
_cell.length_a   1.000
_cell.length_b   1.000
_cell.length_c   1.000
_cell.angle_alpha   90.00
_cell.angle_beta   90.00
_cell.angle_gamma   90.00
#
_symmetry.space_group_name_H-M   'P 1'
#
loop_
_entity.id
_entity.type
_entity.pdbx_description
1 polymer ?
#
loop_
_entity_poly.entity_id
_entity_poly.type
_entity_poly.pdbx_seq_one_letter_code
_entity_poly.pdbx_strand_id
1 'polypeptide(L)'
;MLIFEKGKEGRGLSLLPECDVEVVLPEEKDRREEKLHLPQLSENELSRHYTELAKKCHGVNDGFYPLGSCTMKYNPKINEDMAALDGFTQIHPLQPEHTVQGCLEVLKKAECYLSEITGMDHVTFQPAAGAHGEFTGLLLIKAYHESRGDKKRTKIIVPDSAHGTNPASAVMAGYSVVSIPSGADGCVDLEKLREAVGEDTAGL
;
A
#
# COMPACT_ATOMS: atom_id res chain seq x y z
N MET A 1 12.01 21.82 15.39
CA MET A 1 10.83 22.34 16.06
C MET A 1 9.64 21.53 15.59
N LEU A 2 9.01 20.83 16.53
CA LEU A 2 7.82 20.01 16.32
C LEU A 2 6.58 20.90 16.19
N ILE A 3 5.52 20.36 15.60
CA ILE A 3 4.24 21.07 15.46
C ILE A 3 3.65 21.48 16.84
N PHE A 4 3.91 20.67 17.87
CA PHE A 4 3.45 20.88 19.26
C PHE A 4 4.18 22.02 19.99
N GLU A 5 5.33 22.44 19.49
CA GLU A 5 6.10 23.56 20.07
C GLU A 5 5.67 24.90 19.45
N LYS A 6 4.82 24.88 18.42
CA LYS A 6 4.25 26.05 17.76
C LYS A 6 2.86 26.35 18.31
N GLY A 7 2.34 27.54 18.01
CA GLY A 7 0.99 27.92 18.39
C GLY A 7 0.87 28.34 19.85
N LYS A 8 -0.37 28.34 20.34
CA LYS A 8 -0.72 28.71 21.71
C LYS A 8 -2.09 28.12 22.06
N GLU A 9 -2.29 27.78 23.32
CA GLU A 9 -3.60 27.41 23.85
C GLU A 9 -4.67 28.46 23.48
N GLY A 10 -5.85 27.97 23.09
CA GLY A 10 -6.99 28.74 22.60
C GLY A 10 -6.98 29.04 21.10
N ARG A 11 -5.91 28.69 20.35
CA ARG A 11 -5.89 28.87 18.89
C ARG A 11 -6.58 27.71 18.17
N GLY A 12 -7.34 28.05 17.13
CA GLY A 12 -8.01 27.11 16.26
C GLY A 12 -8.19 27.64 14.84
N LEU A 13 -8.84 26.84 14.03
CA LEU A 13 -9.14 27.12 12.62
C LEU A 13 -10.63 27.40 12.47
N SER A 14 -11.01 28.28 11.55
CA SER A 14 -12.40 28.57 11.17
C SER A 14 -12.76 27.97 9.81
N LEU A 15 -12.16 26.81 9.49
CA LEU A 15 -12.28 26.14 8.19
C LEU A 15 -13.66 25.49 7.99
N LEU A 16 -14.26 25.01 9.08
CA LEU A 16 -15.58 24.40 9.04
C LEU A 16 -16.64 25.46 9.35
N PRO A 17 -17.80 25.42 8.66
CA PRO A 17 -18.92 26.27 9.01
C PRO A 17 -19.43 25.94 10.42
N GLU A 18 -20.16 26.88 11.02
CA GLU A 18 -20.87 26.61 12.27
C GLU A 18 -21.87 25.47 12.07
N CYS A 19 -22.06 24.65 13.11
CA CYS A 19 -23.05 23.57 13.07
C CYS A 19 -24.45 24.19 13.01
N ASP A 20 -25.16 23.91 11.92
CA ASP A 20 -26.50 24.41 11.62
C ASP A 20 -27.61 23.44 12.04
N VAL A 21 -27.26 22.36 12.75
CA VAL A 21 -28.16 21.33 13.23
C VAL A 21 -28.00 21.09 14.74
N GLU A 22 -28.96 20.38 15.33
CA GLU A 22 -28.91 20.02 16.75
C GLU A 22 -27.67 19.17 17.05
N VAL A 23 -26.85 19.63 18.00
CA VAL A 23 -25.63 18.93 18.43
C VAL A 23 -25.99 17.84 19.42
N VAL A 24 -25.83 16.58 19.00
CA VAL A 24 -25.97 15.42 19.88
C VAL A 24 -24.60 15.00 20.38
N LEU A 25 -24.40 15.08 21.69
CA LEU A 25 -23.17 14.63 22.35
C LEU A 25 -23.34 13.20 22.91
N PRO A 26 -22.25 12.41 22.98
CA PRO A 26 -22.30 11.08 23.58
C PRO A 26 -22.70 11.14 25.06
N GLU A 27 -23.28 10.02 25.53
CA GLU A 27 -23.59 9.79 26.95
C GLU A 27 -22.33 9.94 27.81
N GLU A 28 -22.50 10.33 29.08
CA GLU A 28 -21.37 10.61 29.98
C GLU A 28 -20.39 9.44 30.10
N LYS A 29 -20.91 8.20 30.11
CA LYS A 29 -20.11 6.97 30.16
C LYS A 29 -19.18 6.78 28.95
N ASP A 30 -19.52 7.37 27.81
CA ASP A 30 -18.80 7.26 26.54
C ASP A 30 -17.97 8.53 26.25
N ARG A 31 -18.00 9.52 27.14
CA ARG A 31 -17.19 10.74 27.02
C ARG A 31 -15.76 10.44 27.38
N ARG A 32 -14.86 11.03 26.59
CA ARG A 32 -13.44 11.01 26.90
C ARG A 32 -13.18 11.86 28.15
N GLU A 33 -12.54 11.26 29.14
CA GLU A 33 -12.19 11.93 30.41
C GLU A 33 -11.07 12.97 30.23
N GLU A 34 -10.07 12.65 29.40
CA GLU A 34 -8.93 13.53 29.13
C GLU A 34 -9.06 14.21 27.77
N LYS A 35 -8.58 15.45 27.63
CA LYS A 35 -8.52 16.09 26.31
C LYS A 35 -7.49 15.41 25.42
N LEU A 36 -7.73 15.43 24.11
CA LEU A 36 -6.70 15.08 23.13
C LEU A 36 -5.57 16.11 23.17
N HIS A 37 -4.32 15.64 23.18
CA HIS A 37 -3.15 16.51 23.06
C HIS A 37 -2.88 16.87 21.59
N LEU A 38 -3.81 17.62 20.98
CA LEU A 38 -3.65 18.16 19.62
C LEU A 38 -2.98 19.54 19.67
N PRO A 39 -2.17 19.90 18.65
CA PRO A 39 -1.58 21.23 18.57
C PRO A 39 -2.66 22.28 18.28
N GLN A 40 -2.55 23.44 18.93
CA GLN A 40 -3.50 24.55 18.81
C GLN A 40 -2.86 25.69 18.00
N LEU A 41 -3.21 25.76 16.72
CA LEU A 41 -2.53 26.54 15.70
C LEU A 41 -3.50 27.37 14.86
N SER A 42 -3.02 28.50 14.35
CA SER A 42 -3.68 29.19 13.24
C SER A 42 -3.32 28.55 11.89
N GLU A 43 -4.13 28.82 10.85
CA GLU A 43 -3.89 28.31 9.50
C GLU A 43 -2.53 28.75 8.93
N ASN A 44 -2.15 30.00 9.20
CA ASN A 44 -0.85 30.53 8.82
C ASN A 44 0.32 29.77 9.49
N GLU A 45 0.18 29.38 10.75
CA GLU A 45 1.21 28.59 11.44
C GLU A 45 1.31 27.18 10.89
N LEU A 46 0.17 26.56 10.59
CA LEU A 46 0.09 25.25 9.94
C LEU A 46 0.78 25.27 8.58
N SER A 47 0.42 26.22 7.73
CA SER A 47 0.99 26.42 6.39
C SER A 47 2.49 26.67 6.44
N ARG A 48 2.97 27.56 7.32
CA ARG A 48 4.41 27.81 7.53
C ARG A 48 5.14 26.56 7.99
N HIS A 49 4.57 25.81 8.93
CA HIS A 49 5.19 24.60 9.45
C HIS A 49 5.40 23.53 8.37
N TYR A 50 4.37 23.17 7.61
CA TYR A 50 4.53 22.18 6.55
C TYR A 50 5.36 22.67 5.37
N THR A 51 5.33 23.98 5.06
CA THR A 51 6.24 24.58 4.07
C THR A 51 7.71 24.46 4.51
N GLU A 52 8.01 24.71 5.78
CA GLU A 52 9.36 24.53 6.35
C GLU A 52 9.80 23.06 6.36
N LEU A 53 8.88 22.13 6.61
CA LEU A 53 9.17 20.70 6.55
C LEU A 53 9.43 20.24 5.11
N ALA A 54 8.61 20.68 4.15
CA ALA A 54 8.79 20.36 2.74
C ALA A 54 10.16 20.81 2.22
N LYS A 55 10.63 22.01 2.61
CA LYS A 55 11.97 22.52 2.28
C LYS A 55 13.13 21.71 2.86
N LYS A 56 12.87 20.84 3.84
CA LYS A 56 13.86 19.93 4.45
C LYS A 56 13.79 18.52 3.87
N CYS A 57 12.81 18.24 3.03
CA CYS A 57 12.69 16.98 2.31
C CYS A 57 13.40 17.10 0.96
N HIS A 58 14.05 16.01 0.54
CA HIS A 58 14.56 15.85 -0.81
C HIS A 58 13.81 14.68 -1.45
N GLY A 59 13.29 14.88 -2.66
CA GLY A 59 12.61 13.87 -3.45
C GLY A 59 12.89 14.03 -4.94
N VAL A 60 12.15 13.28 -5.76
CA VAL A 60 12.34 13.23 -7.23
C VAL A 60 12.12 14.56 -7.94
N ASN A 61 11.40 15.50 -7.33
CA ASN A 61 11.20 16.84 -7.89
C ASN A 61 12.39 17.78 -7.62
N ASP A 62 13.25 17.44 -6.66
CA ASP A 62 14.38 18.28 -6.24
C ASP A 62 15.68 17.91 -6.96
N GLY A 63 15.76 16.73 -7.58
CA GLY A 63 16.94 16.27 -8.30
C GLY A 63 16.98 14.76 -8.53
N PHE A 64 18.18 14.29 -8.89
CA PHE A 64 18.44 12.87 -9.14
C PHE A 64 18.34 12.04 -7.85
N TYR A 65 17.57 10.93 -7.88
CA TYR A 65 17.25 10.13 -6.70
C TYR A 65 17.46 8.62 -6.95
N PRO A 66 18.71 8.11 -7.04
CA PRO A 66 19.03 6.76 -7.51
C PRO A 66 18.88 5.66 -6.45
N LEU A 67 17.66 5.45 -5.96
CA LEU A 67 17.37 4.32 -5.08
C LEU A 67 17.14 3.04 -5.88
N GLY A 68 18.02 2.06 -5.70
CA GLY A 68 17.88 0.71 -6.26
C GLY A 68 16.59 0.05 -5.78
N SER A 69 15.96 -0.75 -6.64
CA SER A 69 14.66 -1.42 -6.42
C SER A 69 13.43 -0.48 -6.25
N CYS A 70 13.61 0.82 -6.04
CA CYS A 70 12.50 1.75 -5.77
C CYS A 70 11.90 2.40 -7.03
N THR A 71 12.58 2.36 -8.18
CA THR A 71 12.11 2.97 -9.44
C THR A 71 11.68 4.43 -9.27
N MET A 72 12.58 5.29 -8.78
CA MET A 72 12.35 6.71 -8.51
C MET A 72 12.23 7.54 -9.81
N LYS A 73 11.19 7.27 -10.60
CA LYS A 73 10.88 7.95 -11.86
C LYS A 73 10.16 9.27 -11.62
N TYR A 74 10.07 10.07 -12.67
CA TYR A 74 9.20 11.25 -12.67
C TYR A 74 7.74 10.85 -12.41
N ASN A 75 7.05 11.62 -11.55
CA ASN A 75 5.61 11.54 -11.34
C ASN A 75 4.92 12.67 -12.14
N PRO A 76 4.31 12.38 -13.30
CA PRO A 76 3.62 13.38 -14.11
C PRO A 76 2.58 14.16 -13.32
N LYS A 77 2.64 15.50 -13.37
CA LYS A 77 1.70 16.36 -12.63
C LYS A 77 0.25 16.20 -13.08
N ILE A 78 0.06 15.85 -14.35
CA ILE A 78 -1.26 15.49 -14.87
C ILE A 78 -1.91 14.33 -14.10
N ASN A 79 -1.14 13.43 -13.48
CA ASN A 79 -1.71 12.33 -12.71
C ASN A 79 -2.42 12.82 -11.45
N GLU A 80 -1.93 13.90 -10.82
CA GLU A 80 -2.60 14.53 -9.68
C GLU A 80 -3.92 15.18 -10.12
N ASP A 81 -3.90 15.89 -11.26
CA ASP A 81 -5.11 16.51 -11.83
C ASP A 81 -6.17 15.46 -12.20
N MET A 82 -5.74 14.32 -12.75
CA MET A 82 -6.64 13.22 -13.09
C MET A 82 -7.19 12.53 -11.84
N ALA A 83 -6.38 12.32 -10.81
CA ALA A 83 -6.85 11.74 -9.54
C ALA A 83 -7.80 12.67 -8.79
N ALA A 84 -7.66 13.99 -8.97
CA ALA A 84 -8.48 15.00 -8.31
C ALA A 84 -9.88 15.20 -8.92
N LEU A 85 -10.19 14.55 -10.05
CA LEU A 85 -11.52 14.65 -10.67
C LEU A 85 -12.62 14.26 -9.67
N ASP A 86 -13.72 15.02 -9.64
CA ASP A 86 -14.86 14.77 -8.73
C ASP A 86 -15.43 13.36 -8.90
N GLY A 87 -15.39 12.82 -10.12
CA GLY A 87 -15.79 11.45 -10.43
C GLY A 87 -14.96 10.36 -9.74
N PHE A 88 -13.82 10.70 -9.14
CA PHE A 88 -12.99 9.81 -8.31
C PHE A 88 -12.95 10.24 -6.84
N THR A 89 -12.95 11.54 -6.54
CA THR A 89 -12.80 12.03 -5.15
C THR A 89 -14.12 12.07 -4.39
N GLN A 90 -15.27 12.14 -5.08
CA GLN A 90 -16.60 12.23 -4.49
C GLN A 90 -17.40 10.91 -4.63
N ILE A 91 -16.70 9.77 -4.56
CA ILE A 91 -17.35 8.45 -4.63
C ILE A 91 -17.35 7.78 -3.25
N HIS A 92 -18.48 7.19 -2.89
CA HIS A 92 -18.53 6.26 -1.77
C HIS A 92 -18.30 4.83 -2.28
N PRO A 93 -17.40 4.02 -1.70
CA PRO A 93 -17.11 2.67 -2.19
C PRO A 93 -18.31 1.72 -2.25
N LEU A 94 -19.34 1.98 -1.44
CA LEU A 94 -20.58 1.20 -1.38
C LEU A 94 -21.79 1.86 -2.08
N GLN A 95 -21.59 2.93 -2.87
CA GLN A 95 -22.70 3.52 -3.62
C GLN A 95 -23.15 2.61 -4.78
N PRO A 96 -24.40 2.74 -5.26
CA PRO A 96 -24.92 1.85 -6.29
C PRO A 96 -24.03 1.80 -7.54
N GLU A 97 -23.72 0.60 -8.04
CA GLU A 97 -22.75 0.40 -9.13
C GLU A 97 -23.05 1.22 -10.40
N HIS A 98 -24.34 1.45 -10.70
CA HIS A 98 -24.76 2.23 -11.86
C HIS A 98 -24.30 3.71 -11.79
N THR A 99 -23.92 4.23 -10.62
CA THR A 99 -23.41 5.60 -10.45
C THR A 99 -21.88 5.70 -10.56
N VAL A 100 -21.15 4.58 -10.66
CA VAL A 100 -19.67 4.54 -10.68
C VAL A 100 -19.09 3.89 -11.93
N GLN A 101 -19.86 3.80 -13.02
CA GLN A 101 -19.43 3.10 -14.24
C GLN A 101 -18.11 3.64 -14.82
N GLY A 102 -17.82 4.95 -14.70
CA GLY A 102 -16.53 5.51 -15.11
C GLY A 102 -15.34 4.95 -14.33
N CYS A 103 -15.48 4.75 -13.02
CA CYS A 103 -14.43 4.12 -12.20
C CYS A 103 -14.22 2.66 -12.59
N LEU A 104 -15.31 1.92 -12.80
CA LEU A 104 -15.26 0.51 -13.22
C LEU A 104 -14.64 0.35 -14.61
N GLU A 105 -14.91 1.26 -15.53
CA GLU A 105 -14.28 1.28 -16.85
C GLU A 105 -12.75 1.49 -16.74
N VAL A 106 -12.30 2.40 -15.87
CA VAL A 106 -10.87 2.63 -15.62
C VAL A 106 -10.21 1.38 -15.05
N LEU A 107 -10.81 0.73 -14.05
CA LEU A 107 -10.31 -0.53 -13.49
C LEU A 107 -10.24 -1.63 -14.56
N LYS A 108 -11.28 -1.75 -15.41
CA LYS A 108 -11.30 -2.77 -16.45
C LYS A 108 -10.21 -2.53 -17.51
N LYS A 109 -10.02 -1.28 -17.93
CA LYS A 109 -8.95 -0.92 -18.87
C LYS A 109 -7.57 -1.18 -18.28
N ALA A 110 -7.37 -0.83 -17.01
CA ALA A 110 -6.13 -1.12 -16.29
C ALA A 110 -5.87 -2.63 -16.19
N GLU A 111 -6.89 -3.44 -15.92
CA GLU A 111 -6.79 -4.91 -15.91
C GLU A 111 -6.30 -5.41 -17.27
N CYS A 112 -6.96 -4.99 -18.36
CA CYS A 112 -6.57 -5.40 -19.71
C CYS A 112 -5.12 -5.03 -20.04
N TYR A 113 -4.67 -3.81 -19.72
CA TYR A 113 -3.30 -3.39 -19.99
C TYR A 113 -2.28 -4.17 -19.16
N LEU A 114 -2.54 -4.37 -17.87
CA LEU A 114 -1.62 -5.10 -16.99
C LEU A 114 -1.58 -6.59 -17.33
N SER A 115 -2.72 -7.20 -17.65
CA SER A 115 -2.80 -8.57 -18.17
C SER A 115 -1.95 -8.74 -19.43
N GLU A 116 -2.08 -7.84 -20.40
CA GLU A 116 -1.30 -7.89 -21.65
C GLU A 116 0.21 -7.72 -21.37
N ILE A 117 0.60 -6.76 -20.52
CA ILE A 117 2.01 -6.51 -20.17
C ILE A 117 2.64 -7.71 -19.44
N THR A 118 1.87 -8.39 -18.58
CA THR A 118 2.38 -9.45 -17.70
C THR A 118 2.15 -10.87 -18.23
N GLY A 119 1.31 -11.03 -19.27
CA GLY A 119 0.89 -12.33 -19.78
C GLY A 119 -0.05 -13.09 -18.84
N MET A 120 -0.78 -12.38 -17.97
CA MET A 120 -1.72 -12.98 -17.00
C MET A 120 -3.16 -12.89 -17.50
N ASP A 121 -3.98 -13.91 -17.18
CA ASP A 121 -5.40 -13.91 -17.57
C ASP A 121 -6.22 -12.81 -16.88
N HIS A 122 -5.89 -12.51 -15.62
CA HIS A 122 -6.62 -11.56 -14.76
C HIS A 122 -5.71 -10.81 -13.79
N VAL A 123 -6.16 -9.64 -13.34
CA VAL A 123 -5.49 -8.80 -12.33
C VAL A 123 -6.48 -8.36 -11.25
N THR A 124 -6.04 -8.36 -9.99
CA THR A 124 -6.79 -7.79 -8.86
C THR A 124 -6.17 -6.48 -8.38
N PHE A 125 -7.02 -5.50 -8.04
CA PHE A 125 -6.63 -4.18 -7.52
C PHE A 125 -6.84 -4.04 -6.00
N GLN A 126 -7.26 -5.12 -5.33
CA GLN A 126 -7.49 -5.12 -3.89
C GLN A 126 -6.20 -4.92 -3.05
N PRO A 127 -5.03 -5.48 -3.42
CA PRO A 127 -3.81 -5.30 -2.63
C PRO A 127 -3.29 -3.86 -2.69
N ALA A 128 -3.12 -3.23 -1.53
CA ALA A 128 -2.71 -1.82 -1.40
C ALA A 128 -1.21 -1.55 -1.62
N ALA A 129 -0.37 -2.58 -1.72
CA ALA A 129 1.08 -2.46 -1.90
C ALA A 129 1.69 -3.77 -2.43
N GLY A 130 2.95 -3.73 -2.88
CA GLY A 130 3.67 -4.91 -3.40
C GLY A 130 3.68 -6.11 -2.44
N ALA A 131 4.07 -5.91 -1.17
CA ALA A 131 4.07 -6.97 -0.17
C ALA A 131 2.67 -7.54 0.12
N HIS A 132 1.63 -6.71 0.04
CA HIS A 132 0.25 -7.18 0.15
C HIS A 132 -0.14 -8.02 -1.09
N GLY A 133 0.37 -7.66 -2.27
CA GLY A 133 0.25 -8.46 -3.49
C GLY A 133 0.94 -9.82 -3.38
N GLU A 134 2.17 -9.87 -2.85
CA GLU A 134 2.89 -11.12 -2.56
C GLU A 134 2.06 -12.02 -1.63
N PHE A 135 1.57 -11.48 -0.51
CA PHE A 135 0.73 -12.21 0.44
C PHE A 135 -0.56 -12.72 -0.22
N THR A 136 -1.22 -11.89 -1.03
CA THR A 136 -2.41 -12.30 -1.79
C THR A 136 -2.10 -13.44 -2.75
N GLY A 137 -0.99 -13.35 -3.50
CA GLY A 137 -0.56 -14.42 -4.41
C GLY A 137 -0.28 -15.73 -3.68
N LEU A 138 0.37 -15.68 -2.51
CA LEU A 138 0.61 -16.85 -1.68
C LEU A 138 -0.68 -17.49 -1.15
N LEU A 139 -1.68 -16.68 -0.78
CA LEU A 139 -3.00 -17.18 -0.40
C LEU A 139 -3.74 -17.83 -1.59
N LEU A 140 -3.58 -17.30 -2.81
CA LEU A 140 -4.11 -17.93 -4.02
C LEU A 140 -3.43 -19.28 -4.32
N ILE A 141 -2.10 -19.35 -4.19
CA ILE A 141 -1.34 -20.61 -4.29
C ILE A 141 -1.84 -21.62 -3.25
N LYS A 142 -2.07 -21.17 -2.02
CA LYS A 142 -2.61 -22.00 -0.94
C LYS A 142 -4.00 -22.54 -1.26
N ALA A 143 -4.93 -21.66 -1.64
CA ALA A 143 -6.27 -22.03 -2.04
C ALA A 143 -6.28 -23.02 -3.21
N TYR A 144 -5.37 -22.84 -4.18
CA TYR A 144 -5.19 -23.76 -5.30
C TYR A 144 -4.79 -25.17 -4.86
N HIS A 145 -3.79 -25.30 -3.97
CA HIS A 145 -3.38 -26.62 -3.45
C HIS A 145 -4.47 -27.26 -2.58
N GLU A 146 -5.11 -26.48 -1.71
CA GLU A 146 -6.21 -26.94 -0.85
C GLU A 146 -7.41 -27.44 -1.66
N SER A 147 -7.79 -26.75 -2.74
CA SER A 147 -8.90 -27.15 -3.62
C SER A 147 -8.69 -28.52 -4.29
N ARG A 148 -7.43 -28.95 -4.44
CA ARG A 148 -7.03 -30.25 -5.00
C ARG A 148 -6.76 -31.30 -3.92
N GLY A 149 -6.93 -30.94 -2.64
CA GLY A 149 -6.60 -31.80 -1.50
C GLY A 149 -5.09 -31.99 -1.27
N ASP A 150 -4.23 -31.22 -1.94
CA ASP A 150 -2.77 -31.35 -1.86
C ASP A 150 -2.19 -30.60 -0.65
N LYS A 151 -2.39 -31.16 0.55
CA LYS A 151 -1.98 -30.55 1.82
C LYS A 151 -0.50 -30.66 2.16
N LYS A 152 0.29 -31.41 1.38
CA LYS A 152 1.73 -31.58 1.63
C LYS A 152 2.57 -30.39 1.17
N ARG A 153 2.00 -29.53 0.32
CA ARG A 153 2.62 -28.32 -0.25
C ARG A 153 2.75 -27.26 0.83
N THR A 154 3.87 -27.25 1.56
CA THR A 154 4.09 -26.39 2.73
C THR A 154 5.34 -25.51 2.64
N LYS A 155 6.11 -25.60 1.55
CA LYS A 155 7.34 -24.83 1.36
C LYS A 155 7.24 -23.81 0.23
N ILE A 156 7.70 -22.59 0.49
CA ILE A 156 7.98 -21.58 -0.54
C ILE A 156 9.49 -21.45 -0.67
N ILE A 157 9.97 -21.55 -1.91
CA ILE A 157 11.39 -21.37 -2.22
C ILE A 157 11.62 -19.90 -2.51
N VAL A 158 12.68 -19.31 -1.99
CA VAL A 158 13.09 -17.93 -2.30
C VAL A 158 14.60 -17.88 -2.54
N PRO A 159 15.11 -17.06 -3.47
CA PRO A 159 16.55 -16.83 -3.57
C PRO A 159 17.04 -16.01 -2.36
N ASP A 160 18.31 -16.17 -2.00
CA ASP A 160 18.96 -15.40 -0.93
C ASP A 160 19.04 -13.89 -1.21
N SER A 161 18.96 -13.51 -2.49
CA SER A 161 18.90 -12.13 -2.99
C SER A 161 17.48 -11.56 -3.04
N ALA A 162 16.46 -12.31 -2.63
CA ALA A 162 15.08 -11.84 -2.61
C ALA A 162 14.92 -10.61 -1.70
N HIS A 163 13.94 -9.76 -2.03
CA HIS A 163 13.56 -8.68 -1.14
C HIS A 163 12.99 -9.26 0.17
N GLY A 164 13.24 -8.60 1.30
CA GLY A 164 12.86 -9.11 2.62
C GLY A 164 11.35 -9.31 2.84
N THR A 165 10.52 -8.73 1.98
CA THR A 165 9.06 -8.95 1.99
C THR A 165 8.69 -10.37 1.57
N ASN A 166 9.42 -10.99 0.63
CA ASN A 166 9.12 -12.32 0.14
C ASN A 166 9.07 -13.39 1.27
N PRO A 167 10.14 -13.59 2.07
CA PRO A 167 10.10 -14.55 3.17
C PRO A 167 9.08 -14.16 4.25
N ALA A 168 8.89 -12.86 4.52
CA ALA A 168 7.91 -12.39 5.49
C ALA A 168 6.47 -12.73 5.08
N SER A 169 6.13 -12.48 3.80
CA SER A 169 4.84 -12.81 3.21
C SER A 169 4.58 -14.33 3.23
N ALA A 170 5.59 -15.15 2.94
CA ALA A 170 5.49 -16.61 2.98
C ALA A 170 5.21 -17.14 4.39
N VAL A 171 5.95 -16.64 5.40
CA VAL A 171 5.71 -17.00 6.81
C VAL A 171 4.31 -16.54 7.25
N MET A 172 3.90 -15.33 6.87
CA MET A 172 2.56 -14.81 7.17
C MET A 172 1.44 -15.68 6.57
N ALA A 173 1.66 -16.26 5.38
CA ALA A 173 0.73 -17.19 4.73
C ALA A 173 0.72 -18.62 5.36
N GLY A 174 1.64 -18.87 6.30
CA GLY A 174 1.79 -20.15 7.01
C GLY A 174 2.67 -21.16 6.28
N TYR A 175 3.55 -20.70 5.38
CA TYR A 175 4.53 -21.54 4.70
C TYR A 175 5.88 -21.55 5.42
N SER A 176 6.62 -22.65 5.25
CA SER A 176 8.04 -22.70 5.55
C SER A 176 8.84 -22.12 4.38
N VAL A 177 9.89 -21.36 4.66
CA VAL A 177 10.72 -20.74 3.61
C VAL A 177 12.01 -21.53 3.43
N VAL A 178 12.35 -21.82 2.18
CA VAL A 178 13.63 -22.43 1.80
C VAL A 178 14.43 -21.42 0.98
N SER A 179 15.57 -21.00 1.50
CA SER A 179 16.47 -20.06 0.83
C SER A 179 17.40 -20.80 -0.12
N ILE A 180 17.51 -20.35 -1.37
CA ILE A 180 18.46 -20.87 -2.37
C ILE A 180 19.62 -19.89 -2.53
N PRO A 181 20.88 -20.35 -2.44
CA PRO A 181 22.02 -19.48 -2.60
C PRO A 181 22.14 -18.98 -4.05
N SER A 182 22.68 -17.77 -4.20
CA SER A 182 23.13 -17.27 -5.49
C SER A 182 24.43 -17.96 -5.93
N GLY A 183 24.56 -18.23 -7.24
CA GLY A 183 25.78 -18.70 -7.87
C GLY A 183 26.85 -17.61 -7.99
N ALA A 184 28.01 -17.97 -8.51
CA ALA A 184 29.16 -17.06 -8.64
C ALA A 184 28.91 -15.87 -9.59
N ASP A 185 27.94 -15.97 -10.48
CA ASP A 185 27.50 -14.92 -11.40
C ASP A 185 26.37 -14.04 -10.84
N GLY A 186 25.95 -14.29 -9.59
CA GLY A 186 24.83 -13.60 -8.94
C GLY A 186 23.44 -14.07 -9.38
N CYS A 187 23.35 -15.10 -10.22
CA CYS A 187 22.09 -15.74 -10.59
C CYS A 187 21.71 -16.83 -9.57
N VAL A 188 20.50 -17.37 -9.67
CA VAL A 188 20.07 -18.51 -8.84
C VAL A 188 20.92 -19.74 -9.17
N ASP A 189 21.46 -20.41 -8.15
CA ASP A 189 22.12 -21.71 -8.33
C ASP A 189 21.08 -22.78 -8.73
N LEU A 190 21.12 -23.20 -10.00
CA LEU A 190 20.16 -24.14 -10.56
C LEU A 190 20.28 -25.56 -9.98
N GLU A 191 21.47 -25.98 -9.57
CA GLU A 191 21.62 -27.30 -8.93
C GLU A 191 21.01 -27.27 -7.53
N LYS A 192 21.24 -26.19 -6.77
CA LYS A 192 20.57 -26.00 -5.46
C LYS A 192 19.07 -25.84 -5.56
N LEU A 193 18.58 -25.16 -6.60
CA LEU A 193 17.14 -25.10 -6.87
C LEU A 193 16.56 -26.49 -7.14
N ARG A 194 17.21 -27.30 -7.99
CA ARG A 194 16.76 -28.68 -8.27
C ARG A 194 16.77 -29.57 -7.02
N GLU A 195 17.79 -29.45 -6.17
CA GLU A 195 17.87 -30.16 -4.89
C GLU A 195 16.72 -29.79 -3.94
N ALA A 196 16.28 -28.52 -3.95
CA ALA A 196 15.26 -28.01 -3.04
C ALA A 196 13.81 -28.24 -3.48
N VAL A 197 13.56 -28.39 -4.79
CA VAL A 197 12.22 -28.63 -5.33
C VAL A 197 11.78 -30.07 -5.04
N GLY A 198 10.61 -30.22 -4.42
CA GLY A 198 10.06 -31.50 -4.02
C GLY A 198 8.54 -31.57 -4.04
N GLU A 199 8.01 -32.68 -3.53
CA GLU A 199 6.56 -32.90 -3.42
C GLU A 199 5.86 -31.97 -2.40
N ASP A 200 6.63 -31.31 -1.55
CA ASP A 200 6.17 -30.36 -0.53
C ASP A 200 6.38 -28.88 -0.94
N THR A 201 6.94 -28.62 -2.12
CA THR A 201 7.07 -27.26 -2.68
C THR A 201 5.72 -26.74 -3.16
N ALA A 202 5.23 -25.67 -2.54
CA ALA A 202 4.00 -24.97 -2.91
C ALA A 202 4.20 -23.92 -4.01
N GLY A 203 5.36 -23.26 -4.03
CA GLY A 203 5.69 -22.19 -4.97
C GLY A 203 7.15 -21.73 -4.85
N LEU A 204 7.55 -20.88 -5.79
CA LEU A 204 8.85 -20.21 -5.91
C LEU A 204 8.60 -18.70 -6.05
#